data_AF-A0A926TGH6-F1
#
_entry.id   AF-A0A926TGH6-F1
#
_cell.length_a   1.000
_cell.length_b   1.000
_cell.length_c   1.000
_cell.angle_alpha   90.00
_cell.angle_beta   90.00
_cell.angle_gamma   90.00
#
_symmetry.space_group_name_H-M   'P 1'
#
loop_
_entity.id
_entity.type
_entity.pdbx_description
1 polymer ?
#
loop_
_entity_poly.entity_id
_entity_poly.type
_entity_poly.pdbx_seq_one_letter_code
_entity_poly.pdbx_strand_id
1 'polypeptide(L)'
;MVEPLSPIQVSSVIVEQNVASVAPTAGRSFWKVFASTFVTIFLAELGDKTQVSTLLMSAEFHAPWVVFAGAAAALVTTSLLGVCVGCWLARRLSPQTLDRSAGVMLAFISLWLLWDVLQ
;
A
#
# COMPACT_ATOMS: atom_id res chain seq x y z
N MET A 1 -13.05 -24.89 47.30
CA MET A 1 -13.02 -23.49 47.78
C MET A 1 -12.06 -22.76 46.86
N VAL A 2 -12.58 -22.07 45.83
CA VAL A 2 -11.76 -21.32 44.86
C VAL A 2 -11.64 -19.91 45.43
N GLU A 3 -10.44 -19.52 45.82
CA GLU A 3 -10.20 -18.18 46.37
C GLU A 3 -10.38 -17.14 45.23
N PRO A 4 -11.21 -16.10 45.42
CA PRO A 4 -11.41 -15.10 44.39
C PRO A 4 -10.14 -14.24 44.24
N LEU A 5 -9.60 -14.21 43.02
CA LEU A 5 -8.42 -13.44 42.68
C LEU A 5 -8.66 -11.94 42.94
N SER A 6 -7.72 -11.28 43.61
CA SER A 6 -7.78 -9.84 43.85
C SER A 6 -7.67 -9.05 42.53
N PRO A 7 -8.19 -7.79 42.44
CA PRO A 7 -8.24 -7.02 41.20
C PRO A 7 -6.88 -6.82 40.51
N ILE A 8 -5.79 -6.82 41.29
CA ILE A 8 -4.42 -6.70 40.80
C ILE A 8 -4.01 -7.98 40.05
N GLN A 9 -4.41 -9.15 40.54
CA GLN A 9 -4.13 -10.44 39.89
C GLN A 9 -4.91 -10.59 38.57
N VAL A 10 -6.15 -10.08 38.51
CA VAL A 10 -6.94 -10.06 37.28
C VAL A 10 -6.26 -9.21 36.21
N SER A 11 -5.73 -8.04 36.60
CA SER A 11 -5.02 -7.15 35.67
C SER A 11 -3.71 -7.77 35.16
N SER A 12 -2.92 -8.42 36.03
CA SER A 12 -1.68 -9.09 35.61
C SER A 12 -1.95 -10.29 34.70
N VAL A 13 -2.99 -11.10 34.97
CA VAL A 13 -3.39 -12.23 34.12
C VAL A 13 -3.88 -11.75 32.75
N ILE A 14 -4.69 -10.69 32.70
CA ILE A 14 -5.14 -10.08 31.43
C ILE A 14 -3.96 -9.51 30.65
N VAL A 15 -3.01 -8.85 31.34
CA VAL A 15 -1.80 -8.32 30.69
C VAL A 15 -0.94 -9.46 30.15
N GLU A 16 -0.74 -10.54 30.90
CA GLU A 16 0.03 -11.70 30.45
C GLU A 16 -0.61 -12.39 29.24
N GLN A 17 -1.94 -12.53 29.23
CA GLN A 17 -2.68 -13.09 28.08
C GLN A 17 -2.68 -12.15 26.86
N ASN A 18 -2.76 -10.83 27.07
CA ASN A 18 -2.70 -9.86 25.97
C ASN A 18 -1.28 -9.81 25.37
N VAL A 19 -0.23 -9.84 26.20
CA VAL A 19 1.16 -9.94 25.76
C VAL A 19 1.42 -11.27 25.03
N ALA A 20 0.84 -12.38 25.46
CA ALA A 20 0.95 -13.67 24.77
C ALA A 20 0.26 -13.69 23.40
N SER A 21 -0.80 -12.88 23.20
CA SER A 21 -1.48 -12.73 21.91
C SER A 21 -0.65 -11.93 20.89
N VAL A 22 0.27 -11.09 21.37
CA VAL A 22 1.29 -10.40 20.56
C VAL A 22 2.51 -11.33 20.43
N ALA A 23 2.27 -12.55 19.95
CA ALA A 23 3.35 -13.45 19.61
C ALA A 23 4.18 -12.79 18.48
N PRO A 24 5.52 -12.68 18.62
CA PRO A 24 6.37 -12.25 17.52
C PRO A 24 6.06 -13.13 16.32
N THR A 25 5.71 -12.54 15.18
CA THR A 25 5.50 -13.29 13.92
C THR A 25 6.86 -13.75 13.38
N ALA A 26 7.57 -14.56 14.17
CA ALA A 26 8.84 -15.15 13.86
C ALA A 26 8.61 -16.25 12.82
N GLY A 27 9.20 -16.09 11.64
CA GLY A 27 9.25 -17.15 10.62
C GLY A 27 8.29 -16.99 9.43
N ARG A 28 7.92 -15.76 9.01
CA ARG A 28 7.44 -15.62 7.63
C ARG A 28 8.64 -15.77 6.68
N SER A 29 8.70 -16.91 5.99
CA SER A 29 9.66 -17.15 4.91
C SER A 29 9.65 -15.94 3.96
N PHE A 30 10.83 -15.41 3.63
CA PHE A 30 11.00 -14.32 2.66
C PHE A 30 10.18 -14.58 1.39
N TRP A 31 10.18 -15.83 0.92
CA TRP A 31 9.40 -16.27 -0.22
C TRP A 31 7.89 -16.14 -0.04
N LYS A 32 7.36 -16.36 1.17
CA LYS A 32 5.95 -16.12 1.47
C LYS A 32 5.61 -14.64 1.41
N VAL A 33 6.46 -13.77 1.97
CA VAL A 33 6.24 -12.31 1.94
C VAL A 33 6.34 -11.79 0.51
N PHE A 34 7.39 -12.18 -0.21
CA PHE A 34 7.59 -11.84 -1.62
C PHE A 34 6.40 -12.30 -2.46
N ALA A 35 6.00 -13.57 -2.37
CA ALA A 35 4.89 -14.10 -3.15
C ALA A 35 3.57 -13.40 -2.80
N SER A 36 3.28 -13.16 -1.51
CA SER A 36 2.04 -12.46 -1.13
C SER A 36 2.02 -11.03 -1.67
N THR A 37 3.11 -10.29 -1.52
CA THR A 37 3.19 -8.91 -1.98
C THR A 37 3.17 -8.85 -3.50
N PHE A 38 3.90 -9.73 -4.18
CA PHE A 38 3.90 -9.85 -5.64
C PHE A 38 2.50 -10.15 -6.17
N VAL A 39 1.82 -11.18 -5.66
CA VAL A 39 0.47 -11.54 -6.11
C VAL A 39 -0.52 -10.43 -5.84
N THR A 40 -0.52 -9.83 -4.64
CA THR A 40 -1.43 -8.74 -4.32
C THR A 40 -1.23 -7.53 -5.23
N ILE A 41 0.01 -7.08 -5.43
CA ILE A 41 0.31 -5.94 -6.30
C ILE A 41 0.03 -6.30 -7.77
N PHE A 42 0.43 -7.49 -8.21
CA PHE A 42 0.20 -7.96 -9.58
C PHE A 42 -1.29 -7.98 -9.90
N LEU A 43 -2.14 -8.54 -9.03
CA LEU A 43 -3.59 -8.53 -9.23
C LEU A 43 -4.19 -7.12 -9.18
N ALA A 44 -3.68 -6.24 -8.30
CA ALA A 44 -4.14 -4.85 -8.23
C ALA A 44 -3.78 -4.04 -9.48
N GLU A 45 -2.65 -4.37 -10.12
CA GLU A 45 -2.11 -3.66 -11.29
C GLU A 45 -2.47 -4.35 -12.63
N LEU A 46 -3.00 -5.57 -12.62
CA LEU A 46 -3.34 -6.31 -13.83
C LEU A 46 -4.42 -5.57 -14.64
N GLY A 47 -4.08 -5.21 -15.88
CA GLY A 47 -4.99 -4.48 -16.76
C GLY A 47 -5.01 -2.97 -16.52
N ASP A 48 -4.03 -2.42 -15.80
CA ASP A 48 -3.88 -0.97 -15.71
C ASP A 48 -3.65 -0.34 -17.10
N LYS A 49 -4.09 0.90 -17.26
CA LYS A 49 -3.95 1.68 -18.49
C LYS A 49 -2.49 1.81 -18.94
N THR A 50 -1.55 1.81 -18.00
CA THR A 50 -0.11 1.83 -18.33
C THR A 50 0.34 0.57 -19.06
N GLN A 51 -0.24 -0.61 -18.76
CA GLN A 51 0.09 -1.86 -19.47
C GLN A 51 -0.38 -1.81 -20.92
N VAL A 52 -1.62 -1.35 -21.14
CA VAL A 52 -2.18 -1.18 -22.50
C VAL A 52 -1.35 -0.18 -23.31
N SER A 53 -1.00 0.96 -22.71
CA SER A 53 -0.16 1.97 -23.36
C SER A 53 1.24 1.43 -23.72
N THR A 54 1.88 0.68 -22.81
CA THR A 54 3.20 0.08 -23.06
C THR A 54 3.13 -0.98 -24.17
N LEU A 55 2.07 -1.80 -24.19
CA LEU A 55 1.86 -2.80 -25.25
C LEU A 55 1.63 -2.14 -26.62
N LEU A 56 0.79 -1.11 -26.69
CA LEU A 56 0.55 -0.32 -27.90
C LEU A 56 1.85 0.29 -28.42
N MET A 57 2.63 0.92 -27.53
CA MET A 57 3.90 1.54 -27.89
C MET A 57 4.93 0.50 -28.36
N SER A 58 4.98 -0.67 -27.71
CA SER A 58 5.82 -1.78 -28.17
C SER A 58 5.41 -2.32 -29.54
N ALA A 59 4.11 -2.36 -29.82
CA ALA A 59 3.57 -2.81 -31.11
C ALA A 59 3.82 -1.78 -32.22
N GLU A 60 3.72 -0.49 -31.92
CA GLU A 60 3.95 0.59 -32.88
C GLU A 60 5.43 0.67 -33.30
N PHE A 61 6.35 0.74 -32.33
CA PHE A 61 7.77 0.96 -32.61
C PHE A 61 8.55 -0.32 -32.93
N HIS A 62 7.93 -1.50 -32.83
CA HIS A 62 8.55 -2.81 -33.05
C HIS A 62 9.87 -3.03 -32.25
N ALA A 63 10.05 -2.29 -31.16
CA ALA A 63 11.28 -2.23 -30.37
C ALA A 63 10.97 -2.51 -28.88
N PRO A 64 10.62 -3.76 -28.53
CA PRO A 64 10.09 -4.10 -27.20
C PRO A 64 11.07 -3.78 -26.06
N TRP A 65 12.37 -3.98 -26.29
CA TRP A 65 13.40 -3.72 -25.28
C TRP A 65 13.58 -2.23 -24.96
N VAL A 66 13.43 -1.35 -25.97
CA VAL A 66 13.55 0.10 -25.79
C VAL A 66 12.31 0.62 -25.06
N VAL A 67 11.13 0.15 -25.44
CA VAL A 67 9.87 0.49 -24.77
C VAL A 67 9.87 0.01 -23.33
N PHE A 68 10.35 -1.22 -23.07
CA PHE A 68 10.53 -1.73 -21.72
C PHE A 68 11.47 -0.85 -20.88
N ALA A 69 12.64 -0.50 -21.42
CA ALA A 69 13.59 0.36 -20.71
C ALA A 69 13.00 1.75 -20.43
N GLY A 70 12.28 2.33 -21.39
CA GLY A 70 11.60 3.62 -21.23
C GLY A 70 10.50 3.58 -20.17
N ALA A 71 9.62 2.57 -20.21
CA ALA A 71 8.56 2.39 -19.23
C ALA A 71 9.12 2.12 -17.83
N ALA A 72 10.15 1.28 -17.71
CA ALA A 72 10.84 1.02 -16.45
C ALA A 72 11.49 2.30 -15.88
N ALA A 73 12.17 3.07 -16.72
CA ALA A 73 12.77 4.35 -16.32
C ALA A 73 11.69 5.36 -15.88
N ALA A 74 10.56 5.44 -16.59
CA ALA A 74 9.44 6.29 -16.22
C ALA A 74 8.84 5.89 -14.87
N LEU A 75 8.65 4.60 -14.61
CA LEU A 75 8.13 4.08 -13.34
C LEU A 75 9.08 4.40 -12.18
N VAL A 76 10.38 4.15 -12.33
CA VAL A 76 11.39 4.46 -11.32
C VAL A 76 11.42 5.96 -11.05
N THR A 77 11.42 6.78 -12.10
CA THR A 77 11.49 8.25 -11.98
C THR A 77 10.25 8.79 -11.27
N THR A 78 9.06 8.35 -11.67
CA THR A 78 7.79 8.77 -11.06
C THR A 78 7.72 8.33 -9.60
N SER A 79 8.14 7.10 -9.30
CA SER A 79 8.18 6.59 -7.92
C SER A 79 9.17 7.40 -7.06
N LEU A 80 10.35 7.70 -7.58
CA LEU A 80 11.35 8.50 -6.89
C LEU A 80 10.84 9.92 -6.60
N LEU A 81 10.22 10.56 -7.59
CA LEU A 81 9.59 11.87 -7.40
C LEU A 81 8.48 11.82 -6.35
N GLY A 82 7.61 10.79 -6.41
CA GLY A 82 6.56 10.57 -5.43
C GLY A 82 7.09 10.42 -4.00
N VAL A 83 8.15 9.63 -3.81
CA VAL A 83 8.80 9.46 -2.51
C VAL A 83 9.47 10.76 -2.05
N CYS A 84 10.19 11.46 -2.92
CA CYS A 84 10.83 12.73 -2.58
C CYS A 84 9.80 13.79 -2.13
N VAL A 85 8.72 13.95 -2.91
CA VAL A 85 7.63 14.88 -2.59
C VAL A 85 6.90 14.44 -1.32
N GLY A 86 6.60 13.15 -1.18
CA GLY A 86 5.96 12.58 0.00
C GLY A 86 6.79 12.80 1.27
N CYS A 87 8.11 12.54 1.22
CA CYS A 87 9.01 12.82 2.34
C CYS A 87 9.10 14.30 2.67
N TRP A 88 9.14 15.18 1.66
CA TRP A 88 9.15 16.63 1.88
C TRP A 88 7.86 17.10 2.56
N LEU A 89 6.72 16.57 2.11
CA LEU A 89 5.41 16.91 2.66
C LEU A 89 5.23 16.35 4.09
N ALA A 90 5.69 15.13 4.35
CA ALA A 90 5.68 14.49 5.67
C ALA A 90 6.54 15.22 6.72
N ARG A 91 7.56 15.97 6.29
CA ARG A 91 8.35 16.82 7.21
C ARG A 91 7.66 18.15 7.53
N ARG A 92 6.74 18.61 6.69
CA ARG A 92 6.06 19.92 6.80
C ARG A 92 4.69 19.83 7.45
N LEU A 93 3.99 18.71 7.27
CA LEU A 93 2.62 18.53 7.70
C LEU A 93 2.50 17.48 8.81
N SER A 94 1.52 17.66 9.70
CA SER A 94 1.20 16.64 10.70
C SER A 94 0.63 15.38 10.03
N PRO A 95 0.90 14.16 10.55
CA PRO A 95 0.36 12.92 9.98
C PRO A 95 -1.16 12.94 9.84
N GLN A 96 -1.86 13.55 10.81
CA GLN A 96 -3.32 13.66 10.80
C GLN A 96 -3.85 14.51 9.64
N THR A 97 -3.10 15.55 9.24
CA THR A 97 -3.45 16.39 8.09
C THR A 97 -3.28 15.62 6.79
N LEU A 98 -2.21 14.84 6.68
CA LEU A 98 -1.94 14.01 5.51
C LEU A 98 -3.02 12.96 5.28
N ASP A 99 -3.37 12.19 6.32
CA ASP A 99 -4.39 11.13 6.20
C ASP A 99 -5.76 11.71 5.83
N ARG A 100 -6.17 12.81 6.47
CA ARG A 100 -7.44 13.48 6.12
C ARG A 100 -7.41 14.03 4.69
N SER A 101 -6.30 14.64 4.29
CA SER A 101 -6.18 15.21 2.94
C SER A 101 -6.23 14.13 1.86
N ALA A 102 -5.56 13.00 2.06
CA ALA A 102 -5.58 11.86 1.15
C ALA A 102 -7.00 11.29 1.02
N GLY A 103 -7.70 11.10 2.14
CA GLY A 103 -9.09 10.63 2.14
C GLY A 103 -10.05 11.58 1.44
N VAL A 104 -9.95 12.90 1.69
CA VAL A 104 -10.78 13.91 1.03
C VAL A 104 -10.52 13.95 -0.48
N MET A 105 -9.25 13.90 -0.88
CA MET A 105 -8.86 13.93 -2.29
C MET A 105 -9.35 12.67 -3.01
N LEU A 106 -9.26 11.51 -2.36
CA LEU A 106 -9.79 10.25 -2.89
C LEU A 106 -11.31 10.32 -3.06
N ALA A 107 -12.04 10.76 -2.03
CA ALA A 107 -13.50 10.90 -2.07
C ALA A 107 -13.94 11.87 -3.17
N PHE A 108 -13.22 12.99 -3.32
CA PHE A 108 -13.47 13.97 -4.38
C PHE A 108 -13.31 13.35 -5.77
N ILE A 109 -12.19 12.66 -6.03
CA ILE A 109 -11.94 12.00 -7.32
C ILE A 109 -12.99 10.92 -7.59
N SER A 110 -13.35 10.13 -6.58
CA SER A 110 -14.39 9.10 -6.71
C SER A 110 -15.75 9.70 -7.06
N LEU A 111 -16.14 10.79 -6.43
CA LEU A 111 -17.43 11.44 -6.68
C LEU A 111 -17.48 12.09 -8.06
N TRP A 112 -16.36 12.71 -8.47
CA TRP A 112 -16.24 13.29 -9.81
C TRP A 112 -16.30 12.21 -10.89
N LEU A 113 -15.52 11.12 -10.75
CA LEU A 113 -15.55 10.03 -11.72
C LEU A 113 -16.92 9.34 -11.79
N LEU A 114 -17.63 9.26 -10.66
CA LEU A 114 -19.01 8.76 -10.63
C LEU A 114 -19.95 9.69 -11.40
N TRP A 115 -19.82 11.00 -11.22
CA TRP A 115 -20.61 11.99 -11.96
C TRP A 115 -20.36 11.92 -13.47
N ASP A 116 -19.10 11.83 -13.89
CA ASP A 116 -18.70 11.71 -15.29
C ASP A 116 -19.23 10.40 -15.94
N VAL A 117 -19.46 9.35 -15.15
CA VAL A 117 -20.06 8.09 -15.62
C VAL A 117 -21.59 8.14 -15.68
N LEU A 118 -22.25 8.96 -14.86
CA LEU A 118 -23.71 9.10 -14.84
C LEU A 118 -24.26 10.07 -15.90
N GLN A 119 -23.45 10.99 -16.41
CA GLN A 119 -23.81 11.89 -17.51
C GLN A 119 -23.56 11.24 -18.88
#